data_AF-A0A257AT23-F1
#
_entry.id   AF-A0A257AT23-F1
#
_cell.length_a   1.000
_cell.length_b   1.000
_cell.length_c   1.000
_cell.angle_alpha   90.00
_cell.angle_beta   90.00
_cell.angle_gamma   90.00
#
_symmetry.space_group_name_H-M   'P 1'
#
loop_
_entity.id
_entity.type
_entity.pdbx_description
1 polymer ?
#
loop_
_entity_poly.entity_id
_entity_poly.type
_entity_poly.pdbx_seq_one_letter_code
_entity_poly.pdbx_strand_id
1 'polypeptide(L)'
;MFSLGVLPFIQFEPTLKHWHSELVTVGAENRHALINSTIIGLSSATISTVLGILAGYALARYEFKKWKNIDIITWFLSLRFLPAISVAIPFYILVKTAGLLDTHIAVIILHSAFFLPYSVLVLRDAFKSLPREIEEAAMVDGASPSTILWRIAVPLIAPAIVAVFILLFSFSWNEFLFAFLLTSKVAVTMPVHIAGSVTTIGVLFYTLSVRQLLAIIPPVILALFIQRYIVSGLTLGAIKG
;
A
#
# COMPACT_ATOMS: atom_id res chain seq x y z
N MET A 1 7.49 12.14 37.23
CA MET A 1 6.02 11.98 37.08
C MET A 1 5.59 12.92 35.97
N PHE A 2 5.28 12.39 34.77
CA PHE A 2 4.91 13.21 33.62
C PHE A 2 3.51 13.79 33.87
N SER A 3 3.41 15.10 34.09
CA SER A 3 2.13 15.80 33.98
C SER A 3 1.80 15.88 32.49
N LEU A 4 0.83 15.08 32.03
CA LEU A 4 0.23 15.23 30.71
C LEU A 4 -0.60 16.51 30.72
N GLY A 5 0.07 17.64 30.55
CA GLY A 5 -0.59 18.91 30.28
C GLY A 5 -1.25 18.84 28.91
N VAL A 6 -2.56 18.63 28.87
CA VAL A 6 -3.34 18.51 27.64
C VAL A 6 -3.90 19.88 27.21
N LEU A 7 -4.10 20.80 28.15
CA LEU A 7 -4.69 22.11 27.93
C LEU A 7 -3.62 23.14 27.51
N PRO A 8 -3.63 23.59 26.24
CA PRO A 8 -2.69 24.61 25.77
C PRO A 8 -2.94 25.93 26.51
N PHE A 9 -1.87 26.69 26.74
CA PHE A 9 -1.86 27.98 27.44
C PHE A 9 -2.17 27.93 28.94
N ILE A 10 -2.56 26.76 29.47
CA ILE A 10 -2.79 26.54 30.91
C ILE A 10 -1.71 25.65 31.49
N GLN A 11 -1.45 24.51 30.83
CA GLN A 11 -0.52 23.49 31.33
C GLN A 11 0.81 23.48 30.57
N PHE A 12 0.85 24.06 29.37
CA PHE A 12 2.07 24.27 28.60
C PHE A 12 1.92 25.45 27.64
N GLU A 13 3.04 26.09 27.31
CA GLU A 13 3.10 27.15 26.29
C GLU A 13 3.34 26.53 24.90
N PRO A 14 2.44 26.71 23.92
CA PRO A 14 2.67 26.23 22.56
C PRO A 14 3.90 26.88 21.94
N THR A 15 4.74 26.07 21.29
CA THR A 15 5.98 26.55 20.66
C THR A 15 6.13 26.00 19.24
N LEU A 16 6.62 26.85 18.33
CA LEU A 16 6.96 26.47 16.96
C LEU A 16 8.40 25.96 16.84
N LYS A 17 9.17 25.91 17.94
CA LYS A 17 10.58 25.51 17.93
C LYS A 17 10.80 24.13 17.29
N HIS A 18 9.95 23.16 17.62
CA HIS A 18 10.06 21.80 17.10
C HIS A 18 9.67 21.71 15.62
N TRP A 19 8.68 22.49 15.19
CA TRP A 19 8.35 22.64 13.77
C TRP A 19 9.52 23.23 12.98
N HIS A 20 10.13 24.31 13.47
CA HIS A 20 11.29 24.91 12.83
C HIS A 20 12.47 23.92 12.77
N SER A 21 12.75 23.19 13.86
CA SER A 21 13.80 22.16 13.87
C SER A 21 13.56 21.08 12.81
N GLU A 22 12.35 20.52 12.75
CA GLU A 22 12.06 19.41 11.85
C GLU A 22 11.88 19.84 10.39
N LEU A 23 11.46 21.08 10.13
CA LEU A 23 11.26 21.59 8.77
C LEU A 23 12.50 22.28 8.19
N VAL A 24 13.34 22.90 9.02
CA VAL A 24 14.50 23.69 8.57
C VAL A 24 15.80 22.95 8.83
N THR A 25 16.04 22.51 10.07
CA THR A 25 17.32 21.88 10.45
C THR A 25 17.41 20.44 9.95
N VAL A 26 16.35 19.66 10.17
CA VAL A 26 16.26 18.23 9.78
C VAL A 26 15.31 18.05 8.58
N GLY A 27 14.90 19.16 7.95
CA GLY A 27 13.91 19.20 6.88
C GLY A 27 14.25 18.34 5.67
N ALA A 28 15.54 18.27 5.32
CA ALA A 28 16.00 17.45 4.21
C ALA A 28 15.74 15.96 4.45
N GLU A 29 16.03 15.44 5.64
CA GLU A 29 15.84 14.03 5.99
C GLU A 29 14.36 13.67 6.06
N ASN A 30 13.55 14.51 6.71
CA ASN A 30 12.09 14.37 6.78
C ASN A 30 11.48 14.35 5.36
N ARG A 31 11.88 15.29 4.50
CA ARG A 31 11.43 15.35 3.11
C ARG A 31 11.85 14.10 2.33
N HIS A 32 13.09 13.64 2.50
CA HIS A 32 13.58 12.44 1.82
C HIS A 32 12.79 11.20 2.25
N ALA A 33 12.56 11.02 3.55
CA ALA A 33 11.77 9.89 4.06
C ALA A 33 10.32 9.91 3.56
N LEU A 34 9.69 11.10 3.51
CA LEU A 34 8.35 11.27 2.94
C LEU A 34 8.31 10.91 1.45
N ILE A 35 9.27 11.41 0.66
CA ILE A 35 9.36 11.11 -0.77
C ILE A 35 9.60 9.62 -1.00
N ASN A 36 10.53 9.02 -0.26
CA ASN A 36 10.84 7.60 -0.32
C ASN A 36 9.60 6.74 -0.03
N SER A 37 8.91 6.99 1.09
CA SER A 37 7.66 6.30 1.42
C SER A 37 6.57 6.48 0.37
N THR A 38 6.49 7.67 -0.24
CA THR A 38 5.49 7.96 -1.27
C THR A 38 5.79 7.18 -2.54
N ILE A 39 7.05 7.20 -3.01
CA ILE A 39 7.50 6.47 -4.19
C ILE A 39 7.33 4.97 -3.99
N ILE A 40 7.79 4.43 -2.85
CA ILE A 40 7.69 3.01 -2.52
C ILE A 40 6.22 2.60 -2.41
N GLY A 41 5.41 3.37 -1.67
CA GLY A 41 3.98 3.16 -1.49
C GLY A 41 3.22 3.11 -2.81
N LEU A 42 3.33 4.15 -3.63
CA LEU A 42 2.62 4.25 -4.91
C LEU A 42 3.08 3.19 -5.91
N SER A 43 4.39 2.95 -6.01
CA SER A 43 4.94 1.97 -6.96
C SER A 43 4.50 0.56 -6.61
N SER A 44 4.65 0.18 -5.33
CA SER A 44 4.26 -1.16 -4.86
C SER A 44 2.75 -1.41 -4.94
N ALA A 45 1.93 -0.41 -4.59
CA ALA A 45 0.48 -0.49 -4.77
C ALA A 45 0.11 -0.65 -6.25
N THR A 46 0.71 0.15 -7.14
CA THR A 46 0.45 0.07 -8.59
C THR A 46 0.81 -1.31 -9.14
N ILE A 47 2.01 -1.80 -8.84
CA ILE A 47 2.49 -3.11 -9.33
C ILE A 47 1.56 -4.22 -8.82
N SER A 48 1.27 -4.25 -7.53
CA SER A 48 0.39 -5.26 -6.94
C SER A 48 -1.03 -5.20 -7.50
N THR A 49 -1.59 -4.00 -7.70
CA THR A 49 -2.92 -3.82 -8.30
C THR A 49 -2.94 -4.29 -9.75
N VAL A 50 -1.96 -3.92 -10.58
CA VAL A 50 -1.90 -4.36 -11.98
C VAL A 50 -1.77 -5.87 -12.09
N LEU A 51 -0.86 -6.48 -11.32
CA LEU A 51 -0.71 -7.94 -11.28
C LEU A 51 -1.97 -8.61 -10.72
N GLY A 52 -2.61 -8.00 -9.72
CA GLY A 52 -3.88 -8.46 -9.15
C GLY A 52 -5.04 -8.38 -10.14
N ILE A 53 -5.10 -7.36 -11.01
CA ILE A 53 -6.08 -7.27 -12.10
C ILE A 53 -5.91 -8.46 -13.03
N LEU A 54 -4.68 -8.71 -13.49
CA LEU A 54 -4.38 -9.80 -14.43
C LEU A 54 -4.69 -11.18 -13.83
N ALA A 55 -4.13 -11.47 -12.66
CA ALA A 55 -4.31 -12.76 -12.00
C ALA A 55 -5.73 -12.95 -11.48
N GLY A 56 -6.33 -11.90 -10.90
CA GLY A 56 -7.69 -11.94 -10.37
C GLY A 56 -8.73 -12.16 -11.47
N TYR A 57 -8.60 -11.47 -12.61
CA TYR A 57 -9.45 -11.70 -13.77
C TYR A 57 -9.27 -13.13 -14.30
N ALA A 58 -8.02 -13.59 -14.43
CA ALA A 58 -7.76 -14.92 -14.94
C ALA A 58 -8.39 -16.01 -14.06
N LEU A 59 -8.29 -15.89 -12.74
CA LEU A 59 -8.89 -16.80 -11.77
C LEU A 59 -10.43 -16.70 -11.66
N ALA A 60 -11.02 -15.59 -12.11
CA ALA A 60 -12.47 -15.39 -12.15
C ALA A 60 -13.12 -15.95 -13.43
N ARG A 61 -12.39 -15.95 -14.55
CA ARG A 61 -12.93 -16.29 -15.88
C ARG A 61 -12.46 -17.63 -16.44
N TYR A 62 -11.21 -18.02 -16.20
CA TYR A 62 -10.66 -19.25 -16.78
C TYR A 62 -10.58 -20.37 -15.75
N GLU A 63 -10.75 -21.59 -16.22
CA GLU A 63 -10.50 -22.80 -15.44
C GLU A 63 -9.12 -23.36 -15.78
N PHE A 64 -8.26 -23.44 -14.77
CA PHE A 64 -6.91 -23.96 -14.92
C PHE A 64 -6.91 -25.49 -14.75
N LYS A 65 -6.33 -26.21 -15.73
CA LYS A 65 -6.35 -27.68 -15.78
C LYS A 65 -5.33 -28.36 -14.86
N LYS A 66 -4.12 -27.79 -14.71
CA LYS A 66 -3.04 -28.40 -13.90
C LYS A 66 -3.22 -28.13 -12.40
N TRP A 67 -3.49 -26.88 -12.07
CA TRP A 67 -3.73 -26.42 -10.70
C TRP A 67 -5.14 -25.86 -10.71
N LYS A 68 -6.06 -26.46 -9.93
CA LYS A 68 -7.43 -25.96 -9.94
C LYS A 68 -7.43 -24.55 -9.35
N ASN A 69 -8.39 -23.72 -9.76
CA ASN A 69 -8.49 -22.34 -9.26
C ASN A 69 -8.54 -22.30 -7.72
N ILE A 70 -9.18 -23.30 -7.08
CA ILE A 70 -9.22 -23.40 -5.62
C ILE A 70 -7.84 -23.62 -5.00
N ASP A 71 -6.96 -24.40 -5.64
CA ASP A 71 -5.60 -24.67 -5.17
C ASP A 71 -4.77 -23.39 -5.23
N ILE A 72 -4.89 -22.64 -6.33
CA ILE A 72 -4.19 -21.35 -6.51
C ILE A 72 -4.68 -20.31 -5.50
N ILE A 73 -5.99 -20.20 -5.30
CA ILE A 73 -6.60 -19.29 -4.32
C ILE A 73 -6.14 -19.66 -2.90
N THR A 74 -6.16 -20.96 -2.56
CA THR A 74 -5.71 -21.45 -1.26
C THR A 74 -4.22 -21.18 -1.04
N TRP A 75 -3.40 -21.25 -2.09
CA TRP A 75 -2.00 -20.88 -2.03
C TRP A 75 -1.79 -19.39 -1.75
N PHE A 76 -2.51 -18.50 -2.45
CA PHE A 76 -2.45 -17.05 -2.13
C PHE A 76 -2.94 -16.77 -0.71
N LEU A 77 -3.98 -17.47 -0.26
CA LEU A 77 -4.50 -17.35 1.10
C LEU A 77 -3.48 -17.82 2.15
N SER A 78 -2.78 -18.93 1.89
CA SER A 78 -1.79 -19.47 2.83
C SER A 78 -0.62 -18.51 3.08
N LEU A 79 -0.21 -17.75 2.05
CA LEU A 79 0.83 -16.72 2.15
C LEU A 79 0.44 -15.58 3.12
N ARG A 80 -0.85 -15.40 3.44
CA ARG A 80 -1.32 -14.36 4.38
C ARG A 80 -1.18 -14.76 5.84
N PHE A 81 -1.04 -16.05 6.14
CA PHE A 81 -0.78 -16.53 7.50
C PHE A 81 0.70 -16.53 7.86
N LEU A 82 1.60 -16.29 6.88
CA LEU A 82 3.03 -16.17 7.12
C LEU A 82 3.33 -14.90 7.93
N PRO A 83 3.94 -15.01 9.12
CA PRO A 83 4.41 -13.84 9.86
C PRO A 83 5.52 -13.14 9.06
N ALA A 84 5.43 -11.81 8.92
CA ALA A 84 6.41 -11.03 8.17
C ALA A 84 7.85 -11.25 8.68
N ILE A 85 8.02 -11.38 9.99
CA ILE A 85 9.33 -11.65 10.62
C ILE A 85 9.96 -12.97 10.20
N SER A 86 9.16 -14.00 9.94
CA SER A 86 9.66 -15.33 9.55
C SER A 86 10.32 -15.30 8.17
N VAL A 87 9.85 -14.43 7.27
CA VAL A 87 10.40 -14.29 5.92
C VAL A 87 11.42 -13.15 5.81
N ALA A 88 11.50 -12.29 6.83
CA ALA A 88 12.34 -11.10 6.82
C ALA A 88 13.84 -11.41 6.68
N ILE A 89 14.37 -12.37 7.44
CA ILE A 89 15.79 -12.76 7.38
C ILE A 89 16.15 -13.36 6.00
N PRO A 90 15.40 -14.34 5.46
CA PRO A 90 15.64 -14.84 4.10
C PRO A 90 15.66 -13.73 3.03
N PHE A 91 14.70 -12.80 3.08
CA PHE A 91 14.67 -11.69 2.14
C PHE A 91 15.84 -10.74 2.29
N TYR A 92 16.26 -10.43 3.53
CA TYR A 92 17.47 -9.64 3.78
C TYR A 92 18.70 -10.29 3.14
N ILE A 93 18.90 -11.60 3.32
CA ILE A 93 20.03 -12.33 2.73
C ILE A 93 19.98 -12.27 1.20
N LEU A 94 18.79 -12.46 0.60
CA LEU A 94 18.61 -12.39 -0.85
C LEU A 94 18.97 -11.00 -1.40
N VAL A 95 18.40 -9.94 -0.82
CA VAL A 95 18.66 -8.55 -1.25
C VAL A 95 20.13 -8.17 -1.03
N LYS A 96 20.72 -8.60 0.08
CA LYS A 96 22.15 -8.43 0.37
C LYS A 96 23.04 -9.11 -0.67
N THR A 97 22.74 -10.36 -1.00
CA THR A 97 23.53 -11.14 -1.96
C THR A 97 23.38 -10.58 -3.39
N ALA A 98 22.22 -10.02 -3.71
CA ALA A 98 21.98 -9.30 -4.95
C ALA A 98 22.62 -7.90 -5.01
N GLY A 99 23.20 -7.39 -3.92
CA GLY A 99 23.78 -6.06 -3.86
C GLY A 99 22.75 -4.91 -3.92
N LEU A 100 21.49 -5.18 -3.56
CA LEU A 100 20.37 -4.24 -3.69
C LEU A 100 19.95 -3.59 -2.35
N LEU A 101 20.76 -3.73 -1.29
CA LEU A 101 20.48 -3.08 -0.01
C LEU A 101 20.45 -1.56 -0.17
N ASP A 102 19.60 -0.93 0.62
CA ASP A 102 19.39 0.52 0.65
C ASP A 102 18.93 1.11 -0.70
N THR A 103 18.15 0.36 -1.47
CA THR A 103 17.56 0.81 -2.74
C THR A 103 16.04 0.81 -2.70
N HIS A 104 15.41 1.77 -3.40
CA HIS A 104 13.94 1.79 -3.57
C HIS A 104 13.43 0.53 -4.25
N ILE A 105 14.17 0.01 -5.23
CA ILE A 105 13.78 -1.16 -6.01
C ILE A 105 13.61 -2.39 -5.11
N ALA A 106 14.55 -2.64 -4.19
CA ALA A 106 14.46 -3.77 -3.27
C ALA A 106 13.18 -3.71 -2.42
N VAL A 107 12.88 -2.54 -1.86
CA VAL A 107 11.69 -2.34 -1.02
C VAL A 107 10.41 -2.44 -1.86
N ILE A 108 10.37 -1.84 -3.05
CA ILE A 108 9.22 -1.89 -3.96
C ILE A 108 8.90 -3.33 -4.35
N ILE A 109 9.89 -4.11 -4.79
CA ILE A 109 9.69 -5.51 -5.19
C ILE A 109 9.17 -6.33 -4.01
N LEU A 110 9.78 -6.17 -2.84
CA LEU A 110 9.39 -6.92 -1.65
C LEU A 110 7.97 -6.58 -1.19
N HIS A 111 7.62 -5.29 -1.09
CA HIS A 111 6.27 -4.86 -0.74
C HIS A 111 5.26 -5.35 -1.78
N SER A 112 5.60 -5.27 -3.07
CA SER A 112 4.73 -5.75 -4.14
C SER A 112 4.45 -7.25 -3.99
N ALA A 113 5.49 -8.05 -3.83
CA ALA A 113 5.35 -9.50 -3.65
C ALA A 113 4.56 -9.86 -2.37
N PHE A 114 4.82 -9.17 -1.27
CA PHE A 114 4.20 -9.46 0.02
C PHE A 114 2.71 -9.09 0.08
N PHE A 115 2.30 -8.02 -0.61
CA PHE A 115 0.91 -7.56 -0.63
C PHE A 115 0.11 -8.05 -1.85
N LEU A 116 0.76 -8.59 -2.89
CA LEU A 116 0.11 -9.16 -4.08
C LEU A 116 -1.04 -10.15 -3.76
N PRO A 117 -0.90 -11.10 -2.80
CA PRO A 117 -1.99 -12.03 -2.50
C PRO A 117 -3.30 -11.34 -2.13
N TYR A 118 -3.21 -10.20 -1.43
CA TYR A 118 -4.38 -9.41 -1.08
C TYR A 118 -5.07 -8.86 -2.34
N SER A 119 -4.29 -8.30 -3.26
CA SER A 119 -4.82 -7.75 -4.51
C SER A 119 -5.49 -8.82 -5.37
N VAL A 120 -4.88 -10.00 -5.49
CA VAL A 120 -5.40 -11.10 -6.31
C VAL A 120 -6.74 -11.57 -5.78
N LEU A 121 -6.85 -11.80 -4.47
CA LEU A 121 -8.08 -12.32 -3.86
C LEU A 121 -9.25 -11.33 -3.98
N VAL A 122 -9.03 -10.07 -3.62
CA VAL A 122 -10.10 -9.06 -3.67
C VAL A 122 -10.56 -8.78 -5.11
N LEU A 123 -9.62 -8.64 -6.05
CA LEU A 123 -9.98 -8.36 -7.44
C LEU A 123 -10.60 -9.57 -8.13
N ARG A 124 -10.18 -10.79 -7.78
CA ARG A 124 -10.86 -12.01 -8.23
C ARG A 124 -12.33 -12.00 -7.82
N ASP A 125 -12.62 -11.67 -6.57
CA ASP A 125 -14.00 -11.64 -6.07
C ASP A 125 -14.81 -10.51 -6.73
N ALA A 126 -14.19 -9.35 -6.96
CA ALA A 126 -14.80 -8.25 -7.70
C ALA A 126 -15.12 -8.64 -9.16
N PHE A 127 -14.23 -9.31 -9.87
CA PHE A 127 -14.53 -9.79 -11.23
C PHE A 127 -15.61 -10.88 -11.23
N LYS A 128 -15.67 -11.74 -10.22
CA LYS A 128 -16.72 -12.76 -10.12
C LYS A 128 -18.12 -12.22 -9.88
N SER A 129 -18.26 -11.01 -9.33
CA SER A 129 -19.57 -10.39 -9.16
C SER A 129 -20.15 -9.82 -10.45
N LEU A 130 -19.33 -9.62 -11.49
CA LEU A 130 -19.80 -9.21 -12.80
C LEU A 130 -20.50 -10.38 -13.51
N PRO A 131 -21.73 -10.18 -14.04
CA PRO A 131 -22.42 -11.16 -14.87
C PRO A 131 -21.58 -11.54 -16.09
N ARG A 132 -21.49 -12.84 -16.39
CA ARG A 132 -20.67 -13.35 -17.50
C ARG A 132 -21.23 -12.96 -18.87
N GLU A 133 -22.55 -12.77 -18.93
CA GLU A 133 -23.31 -12.44 -20.12
C GLU A 133 -22.84 -11.14 -20.78
N ILE A 134 -22.32 -10.18 -19.99
CA ILE A 134 -21.76 -8.92 -20.50
C ILE A 134 -20.50 -9.19 -21.35
N GLU A 135 -19.64 -10.08 -20.88
CA GLU A 135 -18.40 -10.44 -21.57
C GLU A 135 -18.67 -11.37 -22.75
N GLU A 136 -19.62 -12.31 -22.61
CA GLU A 136 -20.07 -13.20 -23.68
C GLU A 136 -20.70 -12.42 -24.84
N ALA A 137 -21.53 -11.40 -24.56
CA ALA A 137 -22.06 -10.52 -25.59
C ALA A 137 -20.95 -9.80 -26.36
N ALA A 138 -19.95 -9.27 -25.65
CA ALA A 138 -18.79 -8.64 -26.29
C ALA A 138 -17.96 -9.63 -27.13
N MET A 139 -17.87 -10.90 -26.74
CA MET A 139 -17.22 -11.94 -27.54
C MET A 139 -17.99 -12.23 -28.83
N VAL A 140 -19.32 -12.24 -28.78
CA VAL A 140 -20.18 -12.38 -29.98
C VAL A 140 -19.99 -11.20 -30.93
N ASP A 141 -19.80 -10.00 -30.39
CA ASP A 141 -19.47 -8.78 -31.16
C ASP A 141 -18.01 -8.76 -31.69
N GLY A 142 -17.24 -9.84 -31.45
CA GLY A 142 -15.87 -9.99 -31.96
C GLY A 142 -14.79 -9.30 -31.12
N ALA A 143 -15.09 -8.89 -29.88
CA ALA A 143 -14.10 -8.29 -29.00
C ALA A 143 -13.01 -9.30 -28.58
N SER A 144 -11.74 -8.90 -28.67
CA SER A 144 -10.63 -9.72 -28.18
C SER A 144 -10.61 -9.79 -26.65
N PRO A 145 -10.04 -10.85 -26.03
CA PRO A 145 -9.96 -10.98 -24.58
C PRO A 145 -9.29 -9.79 -23.86
N SER A 146 -8.28 -9.17 -24.48
CA SER A 146 -7.64 -7.97 -23.95
C SER A 146 -8.56 -6.75 -24.00
N THR A 147 -9.38 -6.64 -25.03
CA THR A 147 -10.38 -5.58 -25.17
C THR A 147 -11.46 -5.75 -24.10
N ILE A 148 -11.94 -6.97 -23.89
CA ILE A 148 -12.93 -7.29 -22.85
C ILE A 148 -12.36 -6.93 -21.47
N LEU A 149 -11.14 -7.36 -21.16
CA LEU A 149 -10.50 -7.05 -19.88
C LEU A 149 -10.39 -5.53 -19.65
N TRP A 150 -9.70 -4.82 -20.55
CA TRP A 150 -9.30 -3.44 -20.29
C TRP A 150 -10.39 -2.41 -20.58
N ARG A 151 -11.29 -2.67 -21.52
CA ARG A 151 -12.34 -1.72 -21.93
C ARG A 151 -13.72 -2.03 -21.36
N ILE A 152 -13.94 -3.23 -20.83
CA ILE A 152 -15.25 -3.65 -20.28
C ILE A 152 -15.12 -4.01 -18.80
N ALA A 153 -14.38 -5.07 -18.48
CA ALA A 153 -14.34 -5.61 -17.12
C ALA A 153 -13.67 -4.66 -16.11
N VAL A 154 -12.50 -4.10 -16.45
CA VAL A 154 -11.74 -3.18 -15.57
C VAL A 154 -12.53 -1.91 -15.24
N PRO A 155 -13.16 -1.19 -16.21
CA PRO A 155 -14.01 -0.04 -15.90
C PRO A 155 -15.20 -0.38 -14.99
N LEU A 156 -15.83 -1.56 -15.19
CA LEU A 156 -16.98 -1.97 -14.40
C LEU A 156 -16.65 -2.24 -12.93
N ILE A 157 -15.44 -2.73 -12.64
CA ILE A 157 -14.96 -2.91 -11.24
C ILE A 157 -14.02 -1.78 -10.78
N ALA A 158 -13.95 -0.66 -11.49
CA ALA A 158 -13.05 0.45 -11.14
C ALA A 158 -13.14 0.89 -9.67
N PRO A 159 -14.33 0.97 -9.03
CA PRO A 159 -14.42 1.27 -7.59
C PRO A 159 -13.66 0.26 -6.71
N ALA A 160 -13.73 -1.03 -7.03
CA ALA A 160 -13.01 -2.08 -6.30
C ALA A 160 -11.49 -1.99 -6.53
N ILE A 161 -11.05 -1.69 -7.76
CA ILE A 161 -9.63 -1.47 -8.09
C ILE A 161 -9.07 -0.31 -7.28
N VAL A 162 -9.81 0.81 -7.22
CA VAL A 162 -9.43 1.99 -6.46
C VAL A 162 -9.35 1.69 -4.96
N ALA A 163 -10.32 0.97 -4.40
CA ALA A 163 -10.31 0.58 -2.99
C ALA A 163 -9.10 -0.31 -2.64
N VAL A 164 -8.82 -1.32 -3.48
CA VAL A 164 -7.65 -2.19 -3.33
C VAL A 164 -6.35 -1.39 -3.43
N PHE A 165 -6.23 -0.49 -4.42
CA PHE A 165 -5.05 0.35 -4.59
C PHE A 165 -4.75 1.20 -3.34
N ILE A 166 -5.75 1.89 -2.77
CA ILE A 166 -5.59 2.67 -1.54
C ILE A 166 -5.12 1.78 -0.40
N LEU A 167 -5.73 0.61 -0.25
CA LEU A 167 -5.41 -0.29 0.84
C LEU A 167 -3.98 -0.82 0.73
N LEU A 168 -3.55 -1.19 -0.47
CA LEU A 168 -2.17 -1.63 -0.72
C LEU A 168 -1.16 -0.49 -0.52
N PHE A 169 -1.50 0.73 -0.93
CA PHE A 169 -0.69 1.91 -0.62
C PHE A 169 -0.57 2.09 0.89
N SER A 170 -1.67 1.99 1.64
CA SER A 170 -1.68 2.11 3.09
C SER A 170 -0.84 1.03 3.76
N PHE A 171 -0.93 -0.23 3.32
CA PHE A 171 -0.08 -1.30 3.83
C PHE A 171 1.40 -1.04 3.58
N SER A 172 1.75 -0.62 2.37
CA SER A 172 3.14 -0.30 2.01
C SER A 172 3.69 0.94 2.72
N TRP A 173 2.84 1.97 2.90
CA TRP A 173 3.17 3.20 3.62
C TRP A 173 3.46 2.95 5.10
N ASN A 174 2.70 2.05 5.73
CA ASN A 174 2.84 1.70 7.14
C ASN A 174 3.83 0.54 7.38
N GLU A 175 4.39 -0.04 6.32
CA GLU A 175 5.34 -1.14 6.45
C GLU A 175 6.65 -0.61 7.06
N PHE A 176 7.03 -1.23 8.17
CA PHE A 176 8.22 -0.85 8.94
C PHE A 176 9.30 -1.93 8.88
N LEU A 177 8.94 -3.20 8.99
CA LEU A 177 9.91 -4.26 9.28
C LEU A 177 10.86 -4.50 8.11
N PHE A 178 10.32 -4.60 6.89
CA PHE A 178 11.15 -4.82 5.71
C PHE A 178 11.97 -3.58 5.38
N ALA A 179 11.35 -2.39 5.46
CA ALA A 179 12.08 -1.15 5.26
C ALA A 179 13.23 -0.97 6.28
N PHE A 180 12.99 -1.29 7.56
CA PHE A 180 14.01 -1.20 8.62
C PHE A 180 15.20 -2.13 8.37
N LEU A 181 14.95 -3.35 7.87
CA LEU A 181 16.01 -4.32 7.60
C LEU A 181 16.79 -4.01 6.32
N LEU A 182 16.13 -3.44 5.32
CA LEU A 182 16.72 -3.28 3.98
C LEU A 182 17.33 -1.91 3.73
N THR A 183 17.00 -0.89 4.53
CA THR A 183 17.39 0.51 4.27
C THR A 183 18.27 1.08 5.38
N SER A 184 19.12 2.03 5.02
CA SER A 184 20.06 2.62 5.98
C SER A 184 20.35 4.10 5.73
N LYS A 185 20.29 4.59 4.48
CA LYS A 185 20.58 6.00 4.17
C LYS A 185 19.77 6.54 3.00
N VAL A 186 19.73 5.84 1.88
CA VAL A 186 19.17 6.31 0.61
C VAL A 186 17.67 6.06 0.55
N ALA A 187 17.22 4.85 0.87
CA ALA A 187 15.83 4.43 0.68
C ALA A 187 15.00 4.42 1.97
N VAL A 188 15.50 5.05 3.04
CA VAL A 188 14.85 5.12 4.35
C VAL A 188 13.41 5.65 4.23
N THR A 189 12.46 4.88 4.75
CA THR A 189 11.03 5.21 4.73
C THR A 189 10.64 6.04 5.96
N MET A 190 9.49 6.71 5.88
CA MET A 190 8.92 7.50 6.97
C MET A 190 8.72 6.70 8.26
N PRO A 191 8.16 5.47 8.27
CA PRO A 191 8.08 4.67 9.50
C PRO A 191 9.46 4.39 10.14
N VAL A 192 10.48 4.12 9.32
CA VAL A 192 11.85 3.88 9.81
C VAL A 192 12.46 5.17 10.36
N HIS A 193 12.27 6.29 9.66
CA HIS A 193 12.74 7.61 10.12
C HIS A 193 12.07 8.04 11.44
N ILE A 194 10.77 7.78 11.60
CA ILE A 194 10.03 8.02 12.83
C ILE A 194 10.59 7.17 13.98
N ALA A 195 10.86 5.87 13.75
CA ALA A 195 11.42 4.98 14.75
C ALA A 195 12.80 5.46 15.26
N GLY A 196 13.60 6.10 14.40
CA GLY A 196 14.86 6.75 14.79
C GLY A 196 14.73 7.91 15.79
N SER A 197 13.50 8.36 16.10
CA SER A 197 13.24 9.41 17.11
C SER A 197 13.24 8.86 18.54
N VAL A 198 13.32 7.53 18.69
CA VAL A 198 13.51 6.85 19.99
C VAL A 198 15.01 6.67 20.20
N THR A 199 15.54 7.36 21.21
CA THR A 199 16.98 7.38 21.50
C THR A 199 17.31 6.63 22.78
N THR A 200 18.60 6.40 23.04
CA THR A 200 19.10 5.79 24.28
C THR A 200 18.80 6.62 25.53
N ILE A 201 18.56 7.93 25.38
CA ILE A 201 18.20 8.84 26.47
C ILE A 201 16.69 9.05 26.61
N GLY A 202 15.88 8.34 25.82
CA GLY A 202 14.42 8.38 25.87
C GLY A 202 13.76 8.81 24.56
N VAL A 203 12.44 8.96 24.63
CA VAL A 203 11.59 9.34 23.50
C VAL A 203 11.56 10.86 23.39
N LEU A 204 11.95 11.39 22.23
CA LEU A 204 11.83 12.81 21.92
C LEU A 204 10.39 13.12 21.48
N PHE A 205 9.44 13.12 22.41
CA PHE A 205 7.99 13.22 22.13
C PHE A 205 7.64 14.37 21.19
N TYR A 206 8.22 15.56 21.40
CA TYR A 206 7.94 16.72 20.54
C TYR A 206 8.41 16.52 19.09
N THR A 207 9.57 15.88 18.89
CA THR A 207 10.10 15.55 17.56
C THR A 207 9.25 14.47 16.90
N LEU A 208 8.93 13.42 17.66
CA LEU A 208 8.08 12.33 17.23
C LEU A 208 6.70 12.82 16.78
N SER A 209 6.07 13.72 17.53
CA SER A 209 4.76 14.30 17.20
C SER A 209 4.79 15.07 15.88
N VAL A 210 5.79 15.93 15.65
CA VAL A 210 5.90 16.68 14.39
C VAL A 210 6.10 15.72 13.21
N ARG A 211 7.01 14.74 13.32
CA ARG A 211 7.23 13.73 12.28
C ARG A 211 5.97 12.92 11.98
N GLN A 212 5.20 12.56 13.01
CA GLN A 212 3.96 11.81 12.84
C GLN A 212 2.88 12.64 12.13
N LEU A 213 2.77 13.94 12.43
CA LEU A 213 1.88 14.85 11.69
C LEU A 213 2.30 14.98 10.22
N LEU A 214 3.60 15.07 9.94
CA LEU A 214 4.11 15.08 8.57
C LEU A 214 3.79 13.77 7.83
N ALA A 215 3.90 12.63 8.51
CA ALA A 215 3.64 11.31 7.92
C ALA A 215 2.17 11.09 7.55
N ILE A 216 1.23 11.82 8.15
CA ILE A 216 -0.20 11.75 7.83
C ILE A 216 -0.52 12.47 6.51
N ILE A 217 0.33 13.42 6.07
CA ILE A 217 0.05 14.28 4.91
C ILE A 217 -0.19 13.46 3.63
N PRO A 218 0.71 12.55 3.18
CA PRO A 218 0.50 11.88 1.90
C PRO A 218 -0.70 10.92 1.87
N PRO A 219 -0.97 10.10 2.92
CA PRO A 219 -2.20 9.32 2.99
C PRO A 219 -3.48 10.17 2.96
N VAL A 220 -3.51 11.31 3.66
CA VAL A 220 -4.68 12.21 3.65
C VAL A 220 -4.88 12.84 2.28
N ILE A 221 -3.82 13.33 1.65
CA ILE A 221 -3.90 13.87 0.28
C ILE A 221 -4.45 12.81 -0.67
N LEU A 222 -3.91 11.59 -0.61
CA LEU A 222 -4.38 10.49 -1.44
C LEU A 222 -5.87 10.19 -1.21
N ALA A 223 -6.30 10.11 0.05
CA ALA A 223 -7.70 9.89 0.39
C ALA A 223 -8.61 11.01 -0.15
N LEU A 224 -8.20 12.28 -0.04
CA LEU A 224 -8.97 13.43 -0.55
C LEU A 224 -9.12 13.43 -2.07
N PHE A 225 -8.10 12.97 -2.82
CA PHE A 225 -8.22 12.83 -4.27
C PHE A 225 -9.11 11.66 -4.68
N ILE A 226 -9.15 10.61 -3.87
CA ILE A 226 -9.80 9.36 -4.23
C ILE A 226 -11.27 9.29 -3.75
N GLN A 227 -11.65 10.01 -2.69
CA GLN A 227 -13.02 10.02 -2.15
C GLN A 227 -14.11 10.22 -3.23
N ARG A 228 -13.83 11.02 -4.27
CA ARG A 228 -14.75 11.26 -5.39
C ARG A 228 -15.10 9.98 -6.17
N TYR A 229 -14.17 9.05 -6.30
CA TYR A 229 -14.38 7.78 -7.01
C TYR A 229 -15.17 6.78 -6.16
N ILE A 230 -15.04 6.84 -4.83
CA ILE A 230 -15.79 5.99 -3.90
C ILE A 230 -17.26 6.42 -3.87
N VAL A 231 -17.53 7.73 -3.80
CA VAL A 231 -18.90 8.26 -3.75
C VAL A 231 -19.65 7.99 -5.06
N SER A 232 -19.01 8.15 -6.22
CA SER A 232 -19.65 7.83 -7.51
C SER A 232 -20.00 6.35 -7.66
N GLY A 233 -19.18 5.43 -7.14
CA GLY A 233 -19.46 3.99 -7.18
C GLY A 233 -20.65 3.54 -6.33
N LEU A 234 -20.88 4.19 -5.18
CA LEU A 234 -22.01 3.89 -4.29
C LEU A 234 -23.37 4.32 -4.88
N THR A 235 -23.40 5.41 -5.66
CA THR A 235 -24.65 5.91 -6.26
C THR A 235 -25.21 5.01 -7.36
N LEU A 236 -24.35 4.30 -8.11
CA LEU A 236 -24.77 3.34 -9.13
C LEU A 236 -25.27 2.01 -8.54
N GLY A 237 -24.86 1.66 -7.31
CA GLY A 237 -25.35 0.47 -6.61
C GLY A 237 -26.74 0.64 -5.97
N ALA A 238 -27.16 1.88 -5.70
CA ALA A 238 -28.45 2.19 -5.06
C ALA A 238 -29.66 2.11 -6.00
N ILE A 239 -29.44 1.94 -7.32
CA ILE A 239 -30.50 1.89 -8.34
C ILE A 239 -30.91 0.44 -8.69
N LYS A 240 -30.34 -0.57 -8.03
CA LYS A 240 -30.67 -2.00 -8.22
C LYS A 240 -31.52 -2.57 -7.07
N GLY A 241 -32.29 -1.72 -6.40
CA GLY A 241 -33.31 -2.09 -5.41
C GLY A 241 -34.70 -1.94 -5.98
#